data_AF-A0A9D2FHN0-F1
#
_entry.id   AF-A0A9D2FHN0-F1
#
_cell.length_a   1.000
_cell.length_b   1.000
_cell.length_c   1.000
_cell.angle_alpha   90.00
_cell.angle_beta   90.00
_cell.angle_gamma   90.00
#
_symmetry.space_group_name_H-M   'P 1'
#
loop_
_entity.id
_entity.type
_entity.pdbx_description
1 polymer ?
#
loop_
_entity_poly.entity_id
_entity_poly.type
_entity_poly.pdbx_seq_one_letter_code
_entity_poly.pdbx_strand_id
1 'polypeptide(L)'
;MSETTFNMFNLGICKCCGQSRHLSSPAATQEDADQRATQECTCIQGKTVRGQMEERRVLQEIFPDVGDEVQNLLREVARMIREEQIYSGTSIKVAENVVAKFSLKKGVVSIVRAEKVEQSRSI
;
A
#
# COMPACT_ATOMS: atom_id res chain seq x y z
N MET A 1 -18.41 -5.76 40.35
CA MET A 1 -18.43 -5.99 38.90
C MET A 1 -18.28 -4.62 38.26
N SER A 2 -17.06 -4.28 37.81
CA SER A 2 -16.76 -2.98 37.23
C SER A 2 -17.22 -2.95 35.78
N GLU A 3 -18.24 -2.13 35.50
CA GLU A 3 -18.61 -1.76 34.14
C GLU A 3 -17.45 -0.95 33.54
N THR A 4 -16.56 -1.62 32.80
CA THR A 4 -15.57 -0.95 31.97
C THR A 4 -16.35 -0.32 30.82
N THR A 5 -16.69 0.96 30.94
CA THR A 5 -17.21 1.75 29.83
C THR A 5 -16.12 1.77 28.75
N PHE A 6 -16.24 0.91 27.75
CA PHE A 6 -15.41 0.99 26.55
C PHE A 6 -15.78 2.33 25.89
N ASN A 7 -14.96 3.36 26.09
CA ASN A 7 -15.09 4.62 25.37
C ASN A 7 -14.80 4.31 23.90
N MET A 8 -15.86 4.05 23.13
CA MET A 8 -15.79 3.86 21.71
C MET A 8 -15.83 5.21 21.01
N PHE A 9 -14.84 5.47 20.15
CA PHE A 9 -14.69 6.73 19.46
C PHE A 9 -15.39 6.66 18.09
N ASN A 10 -16.46 7.43 17.95
CA ASN A 10 -17.23 7.54 16.70
C ASN A 10 -16.78 8.71 15.82
N LEU A 11 -15.84 9.51 16.33
CA LEU A 11 -15.30 10.70 15.68
C LEU A 11 -13.78 10.59 15.65
N GLY A 12 -13.20 10.66 14.46
CA GLY A 12 -11.77 10.75 14.28
C GLY A 12 -11.38 12.05 13.60
N ILE A 13 -10.14 12.49 13.80
CA ILE A 13 -9.56 13.67 13.17
C ILE A 13 -8.58 13.19 12.09
N CYS A 14 -8.75 13.70 10.87
CA CYS A 14 -7.79 13.46 9.81
C CYS A 14 -6.44 14.07 10.21
N LYS A 15 -5.42 13.24 10.42
CA LYS A 15 -4.06 13.66 10.79
C LYS A 15 -3.38 14.53 9.71
N CYS A 16 -3.91 14.55 8.48
CA CYS A 16 -3.38 15.39 7.40
C CYS A 16 -3.93 16.82 7.39
N CYS A 17 -5.24 17.01 7.61
CA CYS A 17 -5.90 18.31 7.46
C CYS A 17 -6.66 18.80 8.69
N GLY A 18 -6.70 18.01 9.77
CA GLY A 18 -7.41 18.34 11.00
C GLY A 18 -8.94 18.26 10.92
N GLN A 19 -9.51 17.85 9.79
CA GLN A 19 -10.96 17.73 9.66
C GLN A 19 -11.48 16.52 10.45
N SER A 20 -12.51 16.76 11.26
CA SER A 20 -13.24 15.71 11.97
C SER A 20 -14.12 14.91 11.03
N ARG A 21 -14.21 13.59 11.23
CA ARG A 21 -15.08 12.69 10.48
C ARG A 21 -15.78 11.72 11.41
N HIS A 22 -17.05 11.47 11.12
CA HIS A 22 -17.78 10.36 11.73
C HIS A 22 -17.36 9.05 11.08
N LEU A 23 -17.06 8.06 11.91
CA LEU A 23 -16.64 6.74 11.47
C LEU A 23 -17.86 5.84 11.26
N SER A 24 -17.83 4.99 10.25
CA SER A 24 -18.91 4.02 9.98
C SER A 24 -18.98 2.92 11.05
N SER A 25 -17.87 2.67 11.74
CA SER A 25 -17.81 1.78 12.90
C SER A 25 -16.96 2.43 14.00
N PRO A 26 -17.38 2.29 15.28
CA PRO A 26 -16.64 2.88 16.38
C PRO A 26 -15.23 2.28 16.52
N ALA A 27 -14.25 3.10 16.88
CA ALA A 27 -12.89 2.67 17.15
C ALA A 27 -12.65 2.47 18.66
N ALA A 28 -11.74 1.56 19.01
CA ALA A 28 -11.39 1.29 20.41
C ALA A 28 -10.50 2.38 21.03
N THR A 29 -9.77 3.12 20.20
CA THR A 29 -8.89 4.22 20.62
C THR A 29 -9.10 5.45 19.75
N GLN A 30 -8.79 6.64 20.27
CA GLN A 30 -8.81 7.88 19.48
C GLN A 30 -7.76 7.84 18.36
N GLU A 31 -6.63 7.18 18.57
CA GLU A 31 -5.60 7.03 17.53
C GLU A 31 -6.10 6.19 16.34
N ASP A 32 -6.76 5.07 16.61
CA ASP A 32 -7.41 4.26 15.57
C ASP A 32 -8.52 5.07 14.87
N ALA A 33 -9.27 5.87 15.63
CA ALA A 33 -10.30 6.74 15.09
C ALA A 33 -9.71 7.76 14.11
N ASP A 34 -8.63 8.42 14.51
CA ASP A 34 -7.91 9.42 13.70
C ASP A 34 -7.26 8.79 12.46
N GLN A 35 -6.71 7.58 12.59
CA GLN A 35 -6.16 6.83 11.47
C GLN A 35 -7.25 6.51 10.44
N ARG A 36 -8.40 5.98 10.89
CA ARG A 36 -9.54 5.71 10.01
C ARG A 36 -10.10 6.98 9.38
N ALA A 37 -10.24 8.05 10.17
CA ALA A 37 -10.65 9.35 9.65
C ALA A 37 -9.67 9.88 8.58
N THR A 38 -8.37 9.64 8.74
CA THR A 38 -7.35 9.98 7.73
C THR A 38 -7.50 9.14 6.46
N GLN A 39 -7.77 7.84 6.61
CA GLN A 39 -8.01 6.89 5.51
C GLN A 39 -9.30 7.19 4.73
N GLU A 40 -10.31 7.76 5.37
CA GLU A 40 -11.59 8.07 4.73
C GLU A 40 -11.71 9.54 4.30
N CYS A 41 -10.81 10.42 4.76
CA CYS A 41 -10.84 11.83 4.41
C CYS A 41 -10.69 12.02 2.90
N THR A 42 -11.22 13.11 2.33
CA THR A 42 -11.06 13.42 0.89
C THR A 42 -10.12 14.62 0.66
N CYS A 43 -9.44 15.09 1.71
CA CYS A 43 -8.51 16.22 1.60
C CYS A 43 -7.35 15.94 0.65
N ILE A 44 -6.80 17.01 0.07
CA ILE A 44 -5.72 16.97 -0.92
C ILE A 44 -4.46 16.30 -0.34
N GLN A 45 -4.06 16.70 0.88
CA GLN A 45 -2.89 16.14 1.57
C GLN A 45 -3.07 14.63 1.85
N GLY A 46 -4.28 14.24 2.27
CA GLY A 46 -4.61 12.84 2.52
C GLY A 46 -4.67 12.00 1.24
N LYS A 47 -4.94 12.59 0.07
CA LYS A 47 -4.98 11.86 -1.21
C LYS A 47 -3.64 11.19 -1.51
N THR A 48 -2.54 11.89 -1.25
CA THR A 48 -1.19 11.33 -1.42
C THR A 48 -0.92 10.22 -0.41
N VAL A 49 -1.24 10.43 0.87
CA VAL A 49 -1.04 9.44 1.94
C VAL A 49 -1.84 8.16 1.66
N ARG A 50 -3.12 8.29 1.31
CA ARG A 50 -3.95 7.14 0.91
C ARG A 50 -3.41 6.44 -0.32
N GLY A 51 -2.93 7.19 -1.31
CA GLY A 51 -2.27 6.63 -2.48
C GLY A 51 -1.07 5.76 -2.10
N GLN A 52 -0.22 6.22 -1.20
CA GLN A 52 0.94 5.47 -0.70
C GLN A 52 0.55 4.25 0.14
N MET A 53 -0.51 4.36 0.95
CA MET A 53 -1.03 3.24 1.75
C MET A 53 -1.66 2.16 0.86
N GLU A 54 -2.45 2.57 -0.14
CA GLU A 54 -3.03 1.67 -1.12
C GLU A 54 -1.93 0.99 -1.95
N GLU A 55 -0.92 1.75 -2.39
CA GLU A 55 0.26 1.20 -3.09
C GLU A 55 0.97 0.15 -2.24
N ARG A 56 1.16 0.40 -0.94
CA ARG A 56 1.74 -0.59 -0.01
C ARG A 56 0.87 -1.84 0.09
N ARG A 57 -0.45 -1.68 0.24
CA ARG A 57 -1.40 -2.77 0.36
C ARG A 57 -1.41 -3.64 -0.90
N VAL A 58 -1.52 -3.02 -2.07
CA VAL A 58 -1.52 -3.72 -3.37
C VAL A 58 -0.21 -4.49 -3.57
N LEU A 59 0.94 -3.93 -3.20
CA LEU A 59 2.21 -4.64 -3.31
C LEU A 59 2.33 -5.82 -2.34
N GLN A 60 1.75 -5.72 -1.14
CA GLN A 60 1.63 -6.84 -0.21
C GLN A 60 0.70 -7.94 -0.74
N GLU A 61 -0.39 -7.56 -1.43
CA GLU A 61 -1.30 -8.53 -2.05
C GLU A 61 -0.65 -9.25 -3.25
N ILE A 62 0.17 -8.55 -4.05
CA ILE A 62 0.85 -9.14 -5.21
C ILE A 62 2.09 -9.95 -4.79
N PHE A 63 2.82 -9.49 -3.79
CA PHE A 63 4.05 -10.11 -3.28
C PHE A 63 3.96 -10.42 -1.77
N PRO A 64 3.04 -11.30 -1.33
CA PRO A 64 2.85 -11.61 0.10
C PRO A 64 4.08 -12.24 0.75
N ASP A 65 4.93 -12.89 -0.06
CA ASP A 65 6.01 -13.76 0.42
C ASP A 65 7.37 -13.05 0.47
N VAL A 66 7.42 -11.76 0.12
CA VAL A 66 8.68 -10.99 0.09
C VAL A 66 8.77 -10.07 1.31
N GLY A 67 9.97 -9.94 1.86
CA GLY A 67 10.22 -9.11 3.05
C GLY A 67 10.05 -7.61 2.80
N ASP A 68 9.99 -6.83 3.88
CA ASP A 68 9.78 -5.38 3.85
C ASP A 68 10.82 -4.62 3.00
N GLU A 69 12.06 -5.09 2.96
CA GLU A 69 13.12 -4.48 2.14
C GLU A 69 12.79 -4.58 0.64
N VAL A 70 12.30 -5.73 0.20
CA VAL A 70 11.88 -5.94 -1.18
C VAL A 70 10.61 -5.13 -1.47
N GLN A 71 9.67 -5.06 -0.53
CA GLN A 71 8.49 -4.18 -0.64
C GLN A 71 8.88 -2.70 -0.82
N ASN A 72 9.91 -2.23 -0.10
CA ASN A 72 10.46 -0.88 -0.25
C ASN A 72 11.07 -0.68 -1.63
N LEU A 73 11.87 -1.64 -2.11
CA LEU A 73 12.47 -1.60 -3.43
C LEU A 73 11.41 -1.50 -4.53
N LEU A 74 10.33 -2.30 -4.45
CA LEU A 74 9.27 -2.27 -5.45
C LEU A 74 8.54 -0.92 -5.51
N ARG A 75 8.31 -0.30 -4.36
CA ARG A 75 7.74 1.07 -4.27
C ARG A 75 8.67 2.10 -4.89
N GLU A 76 9.96 2.02 -4.58
CA GLU A 76 10.94 2.96 -5.10
C GLU A 76 11.09 2.86 -6.62
N VAL A 77 11.07 1.64 -7.15
CA VAL A 77 11.09 1.39 -8.60
C VAL A 77 9.83 1.93 -9.26
N ALA A 78 8.64 1.72 -8.66
CA ALA A 78 7.41 2.31 -9.16
C ALA A 78 7.44 3.85 -9.14
N ARG A 79 8.02 4.46 -8.11
CA ARG A 79 8.25 5.91 -8.02
C ARG A 79 9.18 6.39 -9.14
N MET A 80 10.34 5.75 -9.32
CA MET A 80 11.32 6.12 -10.35
C MET A 80 10.76 5.96 -11.77
N ILE A 81 9.94 4.94 -12.06
CA ILE A 81 9.26 4.79 -13.36
C ILE A 81 8.26 5.93 -13.59
N ARG A 82 7.49 6.31 -12.57
CA ARG A 82 6.49 7.38 -12.64
C ARG A 82 7.13 8.74 -12.87
N GLU A 83 8.32 8.95 -12.32
CA GLU A 83 9.15 10.14 -12.50
C GLU A 83 10.04 10.05 -13.76
N GLU A 84 9.85 9.03 -14.59
CA GLU A 84 10.60 8.79 -15.84
C GLU A 84 12.13 8.68 -15.64
N GLN A 85 12.58 8.37 -14.43
CA GLN A 85 13.99 8.19 -14.08
C GLN A 85 14.55 6.86 -14.57
N ILE A 86 13.69 5.84 -14.70
CA ILE A 86 14.05 4.52 -15.23
C ILE A 86 13.02 4.03 -16.25
N TYR A 87 13.48 3.11 -17.11
CA TYR A 87 12.65 2.54 -18.17
C TYR A 87 11.43 1.79 -17.61
N SER A 88 10.26 2.05 -18.19
CA SER A 88 9.00 1.51 -17.69
C SER A 88 8.84 0.00 -17.89
N GLY A 89 9.62 -0.66 -18.77
CA GLY A 89 9.64 -2.13 -18.93
C GLY A 89 10.63 -2.85 -18.02
N THR A 90 11.11 -2.20 -16.96
CA THR A 90 12.02 -2.78 -15.97
C THR A 90 11.43 -4.05 -15.34
N SER A 91 12.27 -5.06 -15.13
CA SER A 91 11.93 -6.30 -14.43
C SER A 91 12.96 -6.59 -13.35
N ILE A 92 12.52 -7.00 -12.16
CA ILE A 92 13.37 -7.25 -10.99
C ILE A 92 13.11 -8.64 -10.45
N LYS A 93 14.16 -9.43 -10.27
CA LYS A 93 14.07 -10.73 -9.57
C LYS A 93 13.94 -10.45 -8.07
N VAL A 94 12.84 -10.89 -7.47
CA VAL A 94 12.49 -10.62 -6.06
C VAL A 94 12.55 -11.87 -5.17
N ALA A 95 12.52 -13.06 -5.78
CA ALA A 95 12.78 -14.34 -5.13
C ALA A 95 13.33 -15.33 -6.16
N GLU A 96 13.68 -16.55 -5.73
CA GLU A 96 14.30 -17.58 -6.58
C GLU A 96 13.57 -17.79 -7.91
N ASN A 97 12.23 -17.88 -7.87
CA ASN A 97 11.37 -18.12 -9.02
C ASN A 97 10.40 -16.97 -9.31
N VAL A 98 10.59 -15.80 -8.69
CA VAL A 98 9.63 -14.68 -8.79
C VAL A 98 10.31 -13.44 -9.36
N VAL A 99 9.68 -12.87 -10.39
CA VAL A 99 10.08 -11.62 -11.04
C VAL A 99 8.94 -10.62 -10.99
N ALA A 100 9.22 -9.41 -10.50
CA ALA A 100 8.33 -8.27 -10.63
C ALA A 100 8.55 -7.59 -11.98
N LYS A 101 7.51 -7.46 -12.79
CA LYS A 101 7.55 -6.76 -14.08
C LYS A 101 6.76 -5.48 -13.99
N PHE A 102 7.38 -4.38 -14.40
CA PHE A 102 6.76 -3.07 -14.37
C PHE A 102 6.33 -2.66 -15.79
N SER A 103 5.32 -1.80 -15.87
CA SER A 103 4.91 -1.09 -17.08
C SER A 103 4.23 0.23 -16.72
N LEU A 104 4.46 1.29 -17.49
CA LEU A 104 3.75 2.55 -17.34
C LEU A 104 2.61 2.60 -18.37
N LYS A 105 1.36 2.70 -17.91
CA LYS A 105 0.17 2.76 -18.76
C LYS A 105 -0.69 3.94 -18.33
N LYS A 106 -0.91 4.90 -19.24
CA LYS A 106 -1.74 6.10 -18.98
C LYS A 106 -1.33 6.85 -17.69
N GLY A 107 -0.03 6.98 -17.44
CA GLY A 107 0.50 7.65 -16.23
C GLY A 107 0.44 6.82 -14.95
N VAL A 108 -0.01 5.56 -15.02
CA VAL A 108 -0.09 4.64 -13.88
C VAL A 108 0.93 3.53 -14.04
N VAL A 109 1.71 3.27 -12.99
CA VAL A 109 2.64 2.13 -12.97
C VAL A 109 1.86 0.87 -12.62
N SER A 110 1.86 -0.08 -13.55
CA SER A 110 1.32 -1.42 -13.39
C SER A 110 2.47 -2.37 -13.08
N ILE A 111 2.29 -3.19 -12.04
CA ILE A 111 3.25 -4.19 -11.59
C ILE A 111 2.60 -5.58 -11.67
N VAL A 112 3.34 -6.55 -12.18
CA VAL A 112 2.89 -7.92 -12.33
C VAL A 112 3.91 -8.86 -11.71
N ARG A 113 3.45 -9.79 -10.87
CA ARG A 113 4.24 -10.93 -10.41
C ARG A 113 4.27 -11.99 -11.50
N ALA A 114 5.47 -12.35 -11.95
CA ALA A 114 5.69 -13.44 -12.89
C ALA A 114 6.49 -14.55 -12.20
N GLU A 115 5.93 -15.75 -12.18
CA GLU A 115 6.60 -16.93 -11.64
C GLU A 115 7.24 -17.73 -12.77
N LYS A 116 8.51 -18.11 -12.60
CA LYS A 116 9.17 -19.06 -13.48
C LYS A 116 9.00 -20.45 -12.87
N VAL A 117 8.26 -21.32 -13.55
CA VAL A 117 8.32 -22.75 -13.28
C VAL A 117 9.66 -23.24 -13.85
N GLU A 118 10.52 -23.80 -13.00
CA GLU A 118 11.72 -24.48 -13.48
C GLU A 118 11.30 -25.65 -14.37
N GLN A 119 11.49 -25.53 -15.68
CA GLN A 119 11.37 -26.66 -16.59
C GLN A 119 12.68 -27.43 -16.55
N SER A 120 12.75 -28.47 -15.72
CA SER A 120 13.79 -29.48 -15.84
C SER A 120 13.61 -30.20 -17.18
N ARG A 121 14.51 -29.93 -18.12
CA ARG A 121 14.68 -30.81 -19.29
C ARG A 121 15.78 -31.81 -18.94
N SER A 122 15.37 -33.05 -18.74
CA SER A 122 16.30 -34.18 -18.80
C SER A 122 16.54 -34.47 -20.28
N ILE A 123 17.80 -34.56 -20.70
CA ILE A 123 18.22 -35.05 -22.02
C ILE A 123 18.36 -36.56 -21.93
#